data_AF-A0A645I612-F1
#
_entry.id   AF-A0A645I612-F1
#
_cell.length_a   1.000
_cell.length_b   1.000
_cell.length_c   1.000
_cell.angle_alpha   90.00
_cell.angle_beta   90.00
_cell.angle_gamma   90.00
#
_symmetry.space_group_name_H-M   'P 1'
#
loop_
_entity.id
_entity.type
_entity.pdbx_description
1 polymer ?
#
loop_
_entity_poly.entity_id
_entity_poly.type
_entity_poly.pdbx_seq_one_letter_code
_entity_poly.pdbx_strand_id
1 'polypeptide(L)' 'MPLHSYLLAQQGIPIMELVALDGLSRDKVYEFAFIGGPLKIRGGDAAPLRPIAIPVR' A
#
# COMPACT_ATOMS: atom_id res chain seq x y z
N MET A 1 -12.03 -14.33 -5.05
CA MET A 1 -10.55 -14.26 -5.07
C MET A 1 -10.02 -14.82 -3.75
N PRO A 2 -9.51 -16.07 -3.71
CA PRO A 2 -9.15 -16.72 -2.45
C PRO A 2 -8.17 -15.91 -1.59
N LEU A 3 -7.18 -15.26 -2.21
CA LEU A 3 -6.22 -14.40 -1.53
C LEU A 3 -6.88 -13.16 -0.90
N HIS A 4 -7.71 -12.43 -1.66
CA HIS A 4 -8.42 -11.25 -1.12
C HIS A 4 -9.31 -11.62 0.07
N SER A 5 -10.04 -12.73 0.00
CA SER A 5 -10.89 -13.17 1.11
C SER A 5 -10.08 -13.56 2.34
N TYR A 6 -8.95 -14.23 2.16
CA TYR A 6 -8.04 -14.57 3.25
C TYR A 6 -7.47 -13.30 3.90
N LEU A 7 -6.84 -12.42 3.12
CA LEU A 7 -6.19 -11.21 3.64
C LEU A 7 -7.20 -10.23 4.25
N LEU A 8 -8.23 -9.83 3.50
CA LEU A 8 -9.17 -8.79 3.94
C LEU A 8 -10.14 -9.31 5.02
N ALA A 9 -10.88 -10.37 4.73
CA ALA A 9 -12.01 -10.78 5.58
C ALA A 9 -11.59 -11.68 6.75
N GLN A 10 -10.58 -12.54 6.57
CA GLN A 10 -10.16 -13.47 7.62
C GLN A 10 -9.03 -12.91 8.47
N GLN A 11 -8.09 -12.18 7.87
CA GLN A 11 -6.90 -11.65 8.57
C GLN A 11 -6.98 -10.15 8.87
N GLY A 12 -7.90 -9.39 8.27
CA GLY A 12 -7.98 -7.93 8.43
C GLY A 12 -6.78 -7.17 7.83
N ILE A 13 -6.03 -7.81 6.92
CA ILE A 13 -4.84 -7.25 6.27
C ILE A 13 -5.29 -6.48 5.01
N PRO A 14 -5.06 -5.15 4.94
CA PRO A 14 -5.40 -4.36 3.76
C PRO A 14 -4.48 -4.71 2.58
N ILE A 15 -5.01 -4.55 1.37
CA ILE A 15 -4.27 -4.77 0.13
C ILE A 15 -4.03 -3.41 -0.55
N MET A 16 -2.84 -3.25 -1.14
CA MET A 16 -2.50 -2.11 -1.98
C MET A 16 -2.09 -2.64 -3.36
N GLU A 17 -2.65 -2.05 -4.41
CA GLU A 17 -2.47 -2.48 -5.79
C GLU A 17 -1.96 -1.30 -6.63
N LEU A 18 -1.36 -1.61 -7.79
CA LEU A 18 -0.89 -0.61 -8.76
C LEU A 18 0.14 0.39 -8.20
N VAL A 19 1.03 -0.06 -7.32
CA VAL A 19 2.08 0.79 -6.72
C VAL A 19 3.21 1.02 -7.72
N ALA A 20 3.59 2.28 -7.93
CA ALA A 20 4.73 2.64 -8.76
C ALA A 20 6.06 2.42 -8.00
N LEU A 21 6.82 1.39 -8.40
CA LEU A 21 8.04 0.96 -7.70
C LEU A 21 9.33 1.16 -8.50
N ASP A 22 9.26 1.62 -9.76
CA ASP A 22 10.43 1.71 -10.66
C ASP A 22 11.55 2.57 -10.07
N GLY A 23 11.21 3.66 -9.37
CA GLY A 23 12.18 4.51 -8.69
C GLY A 23 12.91 3.78 -7.56
N LEU A 24 12.16 3.18 -6.63
CA LEU A 24 12.73 2.44 -5.50
C LEU A 24 13.57 1.24 -5.97
N SER A 25 13.09 0.53 -6.99
CA SER A 25 13.80 -0.61 -7.57
C SER A 25 15.13 -0.21 -8.19
N ARG A 26 15.13 0.83 -9.04
CA ARG A 26 16.35 1.37 -9.66
C ARG A 26 17.37 1.80 -8.60
N ASP A 27 16.90 2.47 -7.56
CA ASP A 27 17.74 3.04 -6.51
C ASP A 27 18.09 2.01 -5.41
N LYS A 28 17.64 0.75 -5.55
CA LYS A 28 17.85 -0.37 -4.63
C LYS A 28 17.46 -0.06 -3.18
N VAL A 29 16.39 0.71 -3.00
CA VAL A 29 15.86 1.08 -1.68
C VAL A 29 14.85 0.03 -1.24
N TYR A 30 15.29 -0.89 -0.38
CA TYR A 30 14.46 -1.99 0.13
C TYR A 30 13.83 -1.70 1.51
N GLU A 31 14.38 -0.73 2.24
CA GLU A 31 13.89 -0.31 3.55
C GLU A 31 13.68 1.20 3.56
N PHE A 32 12.49 1.62 3.96
CA PHE A 32 12.09 3.02 3.99
C PHE A 32 10.92 3.20 4.97
N ALA A 33 10.80 4.39 5.52
CA ALA A 33 9.58 4.78 6.21
C ALA A 33 8.47 4.98 5.17
N PHE A 34 7.39 4.23 5.32
CA PHE A 34 6.23 4.28 4.44
C PHE A 34 5.13 5.16 5.04
N ILE A 35 4.60 6.09 4.24
CA ILE A 35 3.43 6.90 4.59
C ILE A 35 2.36 6.69 3.52
N GLY A 36 1.22 6.16 3.94
CA GLY A 36 0.10 5.85 3.06
C GLY A 36 -1.25 6.21 3.67
N GLY A 37 -1.57 7.51 3.73
CA GLY A 37 -2.88 7.99 4.15
C GLY A 37 -3.93 7.92 3.02
N PRO A 38 -4.93 7.04 3.08
CA PRO A 38 -5.98 6.97 2.07
C PRO A 38 -6.92 8.18 2.14
N LEU A 39 -7.63 8.48 1.04
CA LEU A 39 -8.71 9.46 1.08
C LEU A 39 -9.83 9.01 2.04
N LYS A 40 -10.42 9.97 2.75
CA LYS A 40 -11.54 9.72 3.67
C LYS A 40 -12.85 9.59 2.89
N ILE A 41 -13.13 8.39 2.39
CA ILE A 41 -14.37 8.06 1.69
C ILE A 41 -15.30 7.30 2.65
N ARG A 42 -16.47 7.87 2.96
CA ARG A 42 -17.45 7.19 3.82
C ARG A 42 -18.18 6.11 3.02
N GLY A 43 -18.20 4.88 3.54
CA GLY A 43 -18.92 3.75 2.93
C GLY A 43 -18.29 3.19 1.66
N GLY A 44 -17.04 3.55 1.36
CA GLY A 44 -16.29 2.95 0.24
C GLY A 44 -15.54 1.68 0.67
N ASP A 45 -15.46 0.71 -0.23
CA ASP A 45 -14.71 -0.54 -0.02
C ASP A 45 -13.19 -0.37 -0.20
N ALA A 46 -12.79 0.72 -0.86
CA ALA A 46 -11.40 1.11 -1.09
C ALA A 46 -11.29 2.63 -1.21
N ALA A 47 -10.06 3.14 -1.13
CA ALA A 47 -9.77 4.55 -1.36
C ALA A 47 -8.45 4.70 -2.11
N PRO A 48 -8.34 5.68 -3.03
CA PRO A 48 -7.08 5.96 -3.68
C PRO A 48 -6.07 6.48 -2.64
N LEU A 49 -4.80 6.19 -2.93
CA LEU A 49 -3.67 6.46 -2.06
C LEU A 49 -2.56 7.19 -2.82
N ARG A 50 -1.90 8.15 -2.16
CA ARG A 50 -0.61 8.70 -2.61
C ARG A 50 0.49 8.22 -1.65
N PRO A 51 1.09 7.03 -1.89
CA PRO A 51 2.12 6.50 -1.03
C PRO A 51 3.41 7.34 -1.15
N ILE A 52 4.09 7.53 -0.02
CA ILE A 52 5.40 8.17 0.05
C ILE A 52 6.35 7.19 0.74
N ALA A 53 7.53 7.01 0.16
CA ALA A 53 8.64 6.27 0.74
C ALA A 53 9.76 7.26 1.11
N ILE A 54 10.20 7.24 2.36
CA ILE A 54 11.28 8.08 2.87
C ILE A 54 12.44 7.15 3.26
N PRO A 55 13.60 7.21 2.58
CA PRO A 55 14.77 6.43 2.96
C PRO A 55 15.19 6.70 4.41
N VAL A 56 15.54 5.65 5.14
CA VAL A 56 15.97 5.74 6.55
C VAL A 56 17.49 5.84 6.71
N ARG A 57 18.24 5.90 5.61
CA ARG A 57 19.69 6.16 5.53
C ARG A 57 20.03 6.91 4.25
#